data_AF-A0A344TP23-F1
#
_entry.id   AF-A0A344TP23-F1
#
_cell.length_a   1.000
_cell.length_b   1.000
_cell.length_c   1.000
_cell.angle_alpha   90.00
_cell.angle_beta   90.00
_cell.angle_gamma   90.00
#
_symmetry.space_group_name_H-M   'P 1'
#
loop_
_entity.id
_entity.type
_entity.pdbx_description
1 polymer ?
#
loop_
_entity_poly.entity_id
_entity_poly.type
_entity_poly.pdbx_seq_one_letter_code
_entity_poly.pdbx_strand_id
1 'polypeptide(L)'
;MKKTIITFGIACFTICTALGQSITLVPTSSNQVLLRTYGSQIASFSGYHSEGNSSSPTATLNNKILAGMYGYGYGGSFFTTTPNASIEFRASGNFNIINFGTEILFNTTPFNSAFVRERMRIAENGNVGIGTSTPNGELSFSNTNNNRRILLYEDANNENQFMGFGVNAQTLRYQIPSLNNSHVFYAGTSTTNSNELMRITGTGNVGIGAFPGAKLEVNGFTKLGSDAPAIKQKLITGFNTPSSEGASRLMPHGLTPSKILSVNIFVEAVESFSGLLYQTPPNYVGSAEMLYSYAVTPTNIELTLTNTTSGNILSKPIKVFITYME
;
A
#
# COMPACT_ATOMS: atom_id res chain seq x y z
N MET A 1 52.14 12.01 35.07
CA MET A 1 51.78 11.03 36.12
C MET A 1 51.96 9.64 35.58
N LYS A 2 52.88 8.86 36.17
CA LYS A 2 53.12 7.46 35.83
C LYS A 2 51.84 6.66 36.11
N LYS A 3 51.22 6.07 35.09
CA LYS A 3 50.16 5.07 35.29
C LYS A 3 50.85 3.75 35.62
N THR A 4 50.64 3.31 36.86
CA THR A 4 51.06 2.02 37.39
C THR A 4 50.61 0.89 36.46
N ILE A 5 51.58 0.17 35.90
CA ILE A 5 51.36 -1.10 35.23
C ILE A 5 51.14 -2.14 36.33
N ILE A 6 49.93 -2.69 36.44
CA ILE A 6 49.68 -3.87 37.26
C ILE A 6 49.91 -5.10 36.35
N THR A 7 51.15 -5.57 36.28
CA THR A 7 51.47 -6.91 35.77
C THR A 7 51.33 -7.89 36.92
N PHE A 8 50.10 -8.26 37.29
CA PHE A 8 49.86 -9.29 38.33
C PHE A 8 48.73 -10.26 37.98
N GLY A 9 48.53 -10.54 36.68
CA GLY A 9 47.49 -11.47 36.21
C GLY A 9 47.93 -12.52 35.20
N ILE A 10 49.08 -12.37 34.53
CA ILE A 10 49.45 -13.22 33.39
C ILE A 10 49.83 -14.65 33.83
N ALA A 11 50.38 -14.84 35.04
CA ALA A 11 50.72 -16.16 35.56
C ALA A 11 49.51 -16.96 36.09
N CYS A 12 48.43 -16.30 36.51
CA CYS A 12 47.21 -16.99 36.98
C CYS A 12 46.30 -17.37 35.80
N PHE A 13 46.36 -16.63 34.69
CA PHE A 13 45.51 -16.86 33.52
C PHE A 13 46.00 -17.97 32.58
N THR A 14 47.29 -18.29 32.57
CA THR A 14 47.83 -19.37 31.73
C THR A 14 47.28 -20.75 32.15
N ILE A 15 46.87 -20.92 33.41
CA ILE A 15 46.30 -22.17 33.94
C ILE A 15 44.85 -22.40 33.45
N CYS A 16 44.09 -21.35 33.14
CA CYS A 16 42.71 -21.49 32.64
C CYS A 16 42.64 -21.92 31.16
N THR A 17 43.73 -21.78 30.40
CA THR A 17 43.75 -22.06 28.96
C THR A 17 43.75 -23.55 28.59
N ALA A 18 44.02 -24.43 29.55
CA ALA A 18 44.02 -25.88 29.31
C ALA A 18 42.64 -26.55 29.51
N LEU A 19 41.65 -25.85 30.09
CA LEU A 19 40.40 -26.48 30.55
C LEU A 19 39.11 -25.69 30.24
N GLY A 20 39.04 -24.92 29.14
CA GLY A 20 37.76 -24.35 28.67
C GLY A 20 36.91 -23.62 29.73
N GLN A 21 37.54 -23.02 30.74
CA GLN A 21 36.84 -22.40 31.86
C GLN A 21 36.36 -21.00 31.49
N SER A 22 35.14 -20.66 31.88
CA SER A 22 34.61 -19.31 31.76
C SER A 22 35.28 -18.35 32.76
N ILE A 23 35.41 -17.09 32.36
CA ILE A 23 35.80 -16.00 33.27
C ILE A 23 34.51 -15.32 33.72
N THR A 24 34.19 -15.41 35.01
CA THR A 24 33.06 -14.69 35.61
C THR A 24 33.57 -13.50 36.40
N LEU A 25 33.16 -12.30 36.02
CA LEU A 25 33.39 -11.09 36.81
C LEU A 25 32.15 -10.86 37.68
N VAL A 26 32.29 -10.97 39.01
CA VAL A 26 31.21 -10.72 40.00
C VAL A 26 31.53 -9.47 40.82
N PRO A 27 31.29 -8.29 40.27
CA PRO A 27 31.61 -7.05 40.94
C PRO A 27 30.54 -6.59 41.95
N THR A 28 30.92 -5.76 42.93
CA THR A 28 30.09 -5.34 44.08
C THR A 28 29.52 -3.91 44.00
N SER A 29 29.87 -3.13 42.98
CA SER A 29 29.35 -1.76 42.73
C SER A 29 28.80 -1.62 41.31
N SER A 30 28.69 -0.44 40.71
CA SER A 30 28.32 -0.30 39.28
C SER A 30 29.51 -0.62 38.38
N ASN A 31 29.33 -1.46 37.36
CA ASN A 31 30.46 -1.99 36.58
C ASN A 31 30.25 -1.89 35.09
N GLN A 32 31.37 -1.65 34.41
CA GLN A 32 31.48 -1.63 32.96
C GLN A 32 32.73 -2.42 32.58
N VAL A 33 32.63 -3.25 31.55
CA VAL A 33 33.80 -3.75 30.84
C VAL A 33 34.09 -2.75 29.73
N LEU A 34 35.16 -1.95 29.89
CA LEU A 34 35.51 -0.87 28.97
C LEU A 34 36.73 -1.25 28.12
N LEU A 35 36.57 -1.17 26.79
CA LEU A 35 37.67 -1.19 25.83
C LEU A 35 37.88 0.25 25.34
N ARG A 36 39.07 0.80 25.55
CA ARG A 36 39.40 2.18 25.13
C ARG A 36 40.70 2.19 24.35
N THR A 37 40.66 2.80 23.17
CA THR A 37 41.81 3.02 22.29
C THR A 37 41.99 4.52 22.01
N TYR A 38 43.15 4.91 21.49
CA TYR A 38 43.47 6.29 21.12
C TYR A 38 44.14 6.32 19.74
N GLY A 39 43.93 7.38 18.95
CA GLY A 39 44.51 7.52 17.60
C GLY A 39 43.81 6.63 16.57
N SER A 40 44.59 5.99 15.69
CA SER A 40 44.10 5.14 14.59
C SER A 40 43.73 3.69 15.00
N GLN A 41 43.62 3.42 16.30
CA GLN A 41 43.36 2.08 16.85
C GLN A 41 41.86 1.78 16.98
N ILE A 42 41.48 0.51 16.82
CA ILE A 42 40.08 0.04 16.92
C ILE A 42 39.88 -0.70 18.25
N ALA A 43 38.88 -0.29 19.02
CA ALA A 43 38.41 -1.06 20.16
C ALA A 43 37.48 -2.17 19.66
N SER A 44 37.95 -3.42 19.68
CA SER A 44 37.22 -4.57 19.13
C SER A 44 36.99 -5.68 20.15
N PHE A 45 35.86 -6.36 20.00
CA PHE A 45 35.64 -7.68 20.55
C PHE A 45 35.63 -8.69 19.40
N SER A 46 36.35 -9.81 19.56
CA SER A 46 36.45 -10.86 18.54
C SER A 46 36.24 -12.22 19.18
N GLY A 47 35.46 -13.07 18.51
CA GLY A 47 35.38 -14.49 18.82
C GLY A 47 36.03 -15.31 17.70
N TYR A 48 36.68 -16.40 18.10
CA TYR A 48 37.23 -17.41 17.20
C TYR A 48 36.63 -18.73 17.61
N HIS A 49 36.11 -19.47 16.64
CA HIS A 49 35.63 -20.83 16.85
C HIS A 49 36.35 -21.75 15.87
N SER A 50 36.73 -22.91 16.36
CA SER A 50 37.11 -24.08 15.60
C SER A 50 36.47 -25.29 16.28
N GLU A 51 36.24 -26.36 15.54
CA GLU A 51 36.06 -27.65 16.20
C GLU A 51 37.45 -28.20 16.62
N GLY A 52 37.49 -29.42 17.15
CA GLY A 52 38.74 -30.03 17.63
C GLY A 52 39.20 -29.44 18.97
N ASN A 53 40.51 -29.25 19.13
CA ASN A 53 41.09 -28.65 20.33
C ASN A 53 42.20 -27.65 19.96
N SER A 54 42.68 -26.89 20.95
CA SER A 54 43.66 -25.82 20.74
C SER A 54 44.99 -26.27 20.14
N SER A 55 45.36 -27.54 20.27
CA SER A 55 46.58 -28.11 19.67
C SER A 55 46.36 -28.71 18.28
N SER A 56 45.10 -28.97 17.89
CA SER A 56 44.71 -29.55 16.62
C SER A 56 43.31 -29.07 16.22
N PRO A 57 43.15 -27.79 15.81
CA PRO A 57 41.87 -27.24 15.45
C PRO A 57 41.35 -27.85 14.15
N THR A 58 40.04 -28.03 14.05
CA THR A 58 39.37 -28.47 12.82
C THR A 58 38.33 -27.43 12.39
N ALA A 59 37.88 -27.53 11.13
CA ALA A 59 37.01 -26.52 10.54
C ALA A 59 35.69 -26.35 11.32
N THR A 60 35.25 -25.10 11.45
CA THR A 60 33.96 -24.75 12.06
C THR A 60 32.81 -25.38 11.30
N LEU A 61 31.90 -26.04 12.01
CA LEU A 61 30.73 -26.66 11.42
C LEU A 61 29.56 -25.66 11.31
N ASN A 62 28.60 -26.00 10.46
CA ASN A 62 27.36 -25.25 10.31
C ASN A 62 26.66 -24.99 11.65
N ASN A 63 26.01 -23.84 11.79
CA ASN A 63 25.28 -23.34 12.96
C ASN A 63 26.13 -23.05 14.20
N LYS A 64 27.45 -23.24 14.15
CA LYS A 64 28.33 -22.92 15.29
C LYS A 64 28.47 -21.41 15.44
N ILE A 65 28.49 -20.97 16.69
CA ILE A 65 28.60 -19.56 17.04
C ILE A 65 30.07 -19.18 17.04
N LEU A 66 30.41 -18.16 16.25
CA LEU A 66 31.75 -17.57 16.21
C LEU A 66 31.95 -16.59 17.36
N ALA A 67 30.92 -15.79 17.63
CA ALA A 67 30.84 -14.82 18.70
C ALA A 67 29.36 -14.55 19.04
N GLY A 68 29.07 -14.11 20.26
CA GLY A 68 27.72 -13.71 20.63
C GLY A 68 27.68 -12.77 21.82
N MET A 69 26.58 -12.03 21.91
CA MET A 69 26.19 -11.24 23.07
C MET A 69 24.92 -11.83 23.67
N TYR A 70 24.91 -12.08 24.98
CA TYR A 70 23.87 -12.88 25.64
C TYR A 70 23.34 -12.18 26.88
N GLY A 71 22.01 -12.07 26.96
CA GLY A 71 21.32 -11.62 28.17
C GLY A 71 20.72 -12.81 28.92
N TYR A 72 21.05 -12.96 30.20
CA TYR A 72 20.48 -13.96 31.10
C TYR A 72 19.76 -13.24 32.26
N GLY A 73 18.48 -13.55 32.44
CA GLY A 73 17.63 -12.96 33.48
C GLY A 73 17.59 -13.84 34.72
N TYR A 74 17.45 -13.22 35.89
CA TYR A 74 17.19 -13.91 37.15
C TYR A 74 15.68 -14.00 37.39
N GLY A 75 15.15 -15.22 37.46
CA GLY A 75 13.71 -15.48 37.60
C GLY A 75 13.18 -15.45 39.04
N GLY A 76 13.98 -15.04 40.02
CA GLY A 76 13.63 -15.04 41.45
C GLY A 76 14.37 -16.10 42.28
N SER A 77 14.76 -17.22 41.65
CA SER A 77 15.51 -18.30 42.32
C SER A 77 16.80 -18.69 41.59
N PHE A 78 16.87 -18.48 40.28
CA PHE A 78 18.03 -18.83 39.45
C PHE A 78 18.11 -17.91 38.24
N PHE A 79 19.32 -17.78 37.70
CA PHE A 79 19.52 -17.27 36.34
C PHE A 79 19.06 -18.32 35.33
N THR A 80 18.48 -17.88 34.22
CA THR A 80 18.14 -18.80 33.13
C THR A 80 19.38 -19.53 32.62
N THR A 81 19.20 -20.78 32.20
CA THR A 81 20.29 -21.59 31.61
C THR A 81 20.47 -21.33 30.12
N THR A 82 19.47 -20.71 29.48
CA THR A 82 19.53 -20.20 28.11
C THR A 82 19.43 -18.67 28.11
N PRO A 83 20.08 -17.98 27.14
CA PRO A 83 19.94 -16.54 27.00
C PRO A 83 18.48 -16.15 26.69
N ASN A 84 17.92 -15.13 27.36
CA ASN A 84 16.59 -14.60 27.05
C ASN A 84 16.59 -13.69 25.82
N ALA A 85 17.74 -13.08 25.51
CA ALA A 85 17.97 -12.33 24.29
C ALA A 85 19.42 -12.53 23.85
N SER A 86 19.65 -12.56 22.54
CA SER A 86 21.00 -12.66 21.99
C SER A 86 21.16 -12.00 20.64
N ILE A 87 22.41 -11.61 20.36
CA ILE A 87 22.92 -11.33 19.02
C ILE A 87 24.03 -12.35 18.76
N GLU A 88 23.91 -13.14 17.71
CA GLU A 88 24.81 -14.26 17.45
C GLU A 88 25.37 -14.19 16.03
N PHE A 89 26.68 -14.26 15.91
CA PHE A 89 27.40 -14.41 14.65
C PHE A 89 27.67 -15.90 14.45
N ARG A 90 27.08 -16.50 13.42
CA ARG A 90 27.11 -17.95 13.20
C ARG A 90 27.70 -18.31 11.84
N ALA A 91 28.30 -19.49 11.76
CA ALA A 91 28.59 -20.13 10.49
C ALA A 91 27.29 -20.61 9.83
N SER A 92 27.04 -20.22 8.58
CA SER A 92 25.86 -20.65 7.79
C SER A 92 26.10 -21.95 7.00
N GLY A 93 27.31 -22.51 7.12
CA GLY A 93 27.70 -23.77 6.51
C GLY A 93 28.98 -24.33 7.16
N ASN A 94 29.39 -25.53 6.75
CA ASN A 94 30.69 -26.06 7.17
C ASN A 94 31.79 -25.24 6.50
N PHE A 95 32.70 -24.70 7.31
CA PHE A 95 33.81 -23.90 6.79
C PHE A 95 34.83 -24.80 6.10
N ASN A 96 35.53 -24.21 5.13
CA ASN A 96 36.74 -24.76 4.56
C ASN A 96 37.61 -23.59 4.07
N ILE A 97 38.71 -23.87 3.37
CA ILE A 97 39.68 -22.84 2.95
C ILE A 97 39.13 -21.75 2.01
N ILE A 98 37.94 -21.95 1.41
CA ILE A 98 37.29 -20.98 0.51
C ILE A 98 35.85 -20.62 0.91
N ASN A 99 35.24 -21.37 1.83
CA ASN A 99 33.86 -21.19 2.26
C ASN A 99 33.82 -20.78 3.73
N PHE A 100 33.41 -19.55 3.99
CA PHE A 100 33.28 -18.97 5.33
C PHE A 100 31.95 -18.24 5.50
N GLY A 101 30.89 -18.75 4.87
CA GLY A 101 29.57 -18.12 4.90
C GLY A 101 29.08 -17.90 6.33
N THR A 102 28.62 -16.69 6.65
CA THR A 102 28.17 -16.34 7.99
C THR A 102 26.81 -15.69 7.97
N GLU A 103 26.12 -15.78 9.09
CA GLU A 103 24.83 -15.15 9.33
C GLU A 103 24.80 -14.48 10.71
N ILE A 104 23.89 -13.53 10.88
CA ILE A 104 23.66 -12.82 12.13
C ILE A 104 22.22 -13.03 12.57
N LEU A 105 22.01 -13.51 13.79
CA LEU A 105 20.69 -13.75 14.36
C LEU A 105 20.43 -12.77 15.51
N PHE A 106 19.19 -12.29 15.57
CA PHE A 106 18.67 -11.48 16.68
C PHE A 106 17.52 -12.23 17.34
N ASN A 107 17.70 -12.58 18.61
CA ASN A 107 16.77 -13.43 19.35
C ASN A 107 16.18 -12.70 20.55
N THR A 108 14.89 -12.89 20.80
CA THR A 108 14.23 -12.41 22.04
C THR A 108 13.14 -13.37 22.51
N THR A 109 12.93 -13.41 23.82
CA THR A 109 11.80 -14.09 24.46
C THR A 109 10.60 -13.14 24.59
N PRO A 110 9.40 -13.49 24.08
CA PRO A 110 8.19 -12.72 24.33
C PRO A 110 7.87 -12.61 25.83
N PHE A 111 7.21 -11.52 26.25
CA PHE A 111 6.64 -11.43 27.58
C PHE A 111 5.66 -12.59 27.81
N ASN A 112 5.62 -13.14 29.02
CA ASN A 112 4.87 -14.36 29.37
C ASN A 112 5.26 -15.62 28.56
N SER A 113 6.51 -15.74 28.14
CA SER A 113 7.05 -16.94 27.51
C SER A 113 8.38 -17.36 28.14
N ALA A 114 8.65 -18.66 28.14
CA ALA A 114 9.97 -19.22 28.46
C ALA A 114 10.82 -19.50 27.20
N PHE A 115 10.25 -19.32 26.00
CA PHE A 115 10.88 -19.72 24.74
C PHE A 115 11.44 -18.53 23.98
N VAL A 116 12.73 -18.61 23.67
CA VAL A 116 13.45 -17.67 22.81
C VAL A 116 12.98 -17.84 21.37
N ARG A 117 12.83 -16.75 20.63
CA ARG A 117 12.51 -16.77 19.21
C ARG A 117 13.48 -15.90 18.43
N GLU A 118 13.90 -16.40 17.28
CA GLU A 118 14.53 -15.58 16.26
C GLU A 118 13.52 -14.55 15.76
N ARG A 119 13.91 -13.28 15.81
CA ARG A 119 13.09 -12.14 15.36
C ARG A 119 13.58 -11.57 14.05
N MET A 120 14.89 -11.56 13.86
CA MET A 120 15.53 -11.09 12.65
C MET A 120 16.78 -11.91 12.36
N ARG A 121 17.09 -12.08 11.08
CA ARG A 121 18.34 -12.65 10.59
C ARG A 121 18.88 -11.85 9.42
N ILE A 122 20.20 -11.72 9.37
CA ILE A 122 20.93 -11.37 8.13
C ILE A 122 21.58 -12.67 7.65
N ALA A 123 21.12 -13.17 6.51
CA ALA A 123 21.61 -14.41 5.91
C ALA A 123 22.96 -14.19 5.21
N GLU A 124 23.64 -15.27 4.86
CA GLU A 124 24.96 -15.26 4.23
C GLU A 124 24.99 -14.63 2.84
N ASN A 125 23.84 -14.59 2.17
CA ASN A 125 23.66 -13.91 0.89
C ASN A 125 23.30 -12.42 1.04
N GLY A 126 23.24 -11.89 2.27
CA GLY A 126 22.91 -10.50 2.58
C GLY A 126 21.42 -10.22 2.80
N ASN A 127 20.54 -11.20 2.59
CA ASN A 127 19.10 -11.01 2.78
C ASN A 127 18.74 -10.85 4.26
N VAL A 128 17.78 -9.97 4.55
CA VAL A 128 17.22 -9.76 5.89
C VAL A 128 15.89 -10.47 6.02
N GLY A 129 15.79 -11.38 6.98
CA GLY A 129 14.52 -11.99 7.40
C GLY A 129 13.99 -11.32 8.65
N ILE A 130 12.70 -10.98 8.70
CA ILE A 130 11.98 -10.57 9.92
C ILE A 130 10.87 -11.58 10.22
N GLY A 131 11.04 -12.32 11.32
CA GLY A 131 10.17 -13.42 11.70
C GLY A 131 10.27 -14.67 10.81
N THR A 132 11.23 -14.72 9.89
CA THR A 132 11.55 -15.89 9.05
C THR A 132 13.03 -16.19 9.10
N SER A 133 13.38 -17.47 9.16
CA SER A 133 14.77 -17.96 9.09
C SER A 133 15.24 -18.24 7.66
N THR A 134 14.34 -18.14 6.67
CA THR A 134 14.61 -18.44 5.25
C THR A 134 14.20 -17.26 4.38
N PRO A 135 14.93 -16.14 4.42
CA PRO A 135 14.61 -14.99 3.60
C PRO A 135 14.92 -15.25 2.11
N ASN A 136 13.86 -15.26 1.29
CA ASN A 136 13.94 -15.53 -0.15
C ASN A 136 14.11 -14.27 -1.02
N GLY A 137 14.23 -13.09 -0.38
CA GLY A 137 14.54 -11.81 -1.01
C GLY A 137 15.21 -10.87 0.00
N GLU A 138 15.77 -9.75 -0.50
CA GLU A 138 16.61 -8.80 0.26
C GLU A 138 15.98 -8.38 1.60
N LEU A 139 14.66 -8.20 1.64
CA LEU A 139 13.86 -8.10 2.86
C LEU A 139 12.67 -9.06 2.77
N SER A 140 12.65 -10.05 3.64
CA SER A 140 11.59 -11.06 3.71
C SER A 140 10.92 -11.07 5.08
N PHE A 141 9.63 -11.36 5.10
CA PHE A 141 8.86 -11.53 6.33
C PHE A 141 8.30 -12.97 6.40
N SER A 142 7.84 -13.42 7.57
CA SER A 142 7.21 -14.74 7.74
C SER A 142 5.98 -14.95 6.85
N ASN A 143 5.71 -16.17 6.39
CA ASN A 143 4.53 -16.46 5.53
C ASN A 143 3.22 -16.53 6.34
N THR A 144 2.82 -15.42 6.95
CA THR A 144 1.59 -15.28 7.72
C THR A 144 0.70 -14.17 7.14
N ASN A 145 -0.61 -14.41 7.14
CA ASN A 145 -1.59 -13.39 6.77
C ASN A 145 -1.77 -12.42 7.94
N ASN A 146 -1.27 -11.20 7.78
CA ASN A 146 -1.41 -10.14 8.77
C ASN A 146 -1.74 -8.84 8.04
N ASN A 147 -2.78 -8.13 8.52
CA ASN A 147 -3.21 -6.86 7.95
C ASN A 147 -2.10 -5.81 8.04
N ARG A 148 -1.34 -5.82 9.14
CA ARG A 148 -0.31 -4.86 9.49
C ARG A 148 1.07 -5.53 9.45
N ARG A 149 1.68 -5.56 8.27
CA ARG A 149 3.05 -6.09 8.07
C ARG A 149 4.08 -4.98 8.17
N ILE A 150 3.83 -3.88 7.45
CA ILE A 150 4.61 -2.66 7.49
C ILE A 150 3.69 -1.57 7.99
N LEU A 151 3.98 -1.05 9.18
CA LEU A 151 3.22 0.04 9.81
C LEU A 151 3.95 1.35 9.56
N LEU A 152 3.26 2.33 8.96
CA LEU A 152 3.80 3.68 8.73
C LEU A 152 3.24 4.68 9.75
N TYR A 153 1.96 4.52 10.11
CA TYR A 153 1.25 5.37 11.07
C TYR A 153 0.02 4.62 11.61
N GLU A 154 -0.40 4.86 12.86
CA GLU A 154 -1.62 4.27 13.43
C GLU A 154 -2.44 5.29 14.23
N ASP A 155 -3.77 5.17 14.14
CA ASP A 155 -4.70 5.90 15.01
C ASP A 155 -5.01 5.10 16.28
N ALA A 156 -4.99 3.75 16.18
CA ALA A 156 -5.22 2.86 17.31
C ALA A 156 -4.47 1.52 17.13
N ASN A 157 -4.09 0.91 18.25
CA ASN A 157 -3.44 -0.40 18.28
C ASN A 157 -4.45 -1.53 18.03
N ASN A 158 -4.82 -1.71 16.75
CA ASN A 158 -5.64 -2.81 16.28
C ASN A 158 -5.37 -3.13 14.80
N GLU A 159 -6.01 -4.19 14.30
CA GLU A 159 -5.77 -4.74 12.95
C GLU A 159 -6.38 -3.93 11.79
N ASN A 160 -6.90 -2.72 12.02
CA ASN A 160 -7.64 -1.97 10.98
C ASN A 160 -7.30 -0.47 10.92
N GLN A 161 -7.05 0.17 12.06
CA GLN A 161 -6.90 1.63 12.14
C GLN A 161 -5.44 2.06 12.00
N PHE A 162 -4.87 1.81 10.82
CA PHE A 162 -3.48 2.18 10.50
C PHE A 162 -3.27 2.54 9.02
N MET A 163 -2.17 3.23 8.75
CA MET A 163 -1.60 3.40 7.41
C MET A 163 -0.43 2.43 7.23
N GLY A 164 -0.47 1.63 6.17
CA GLY A 164 0.60 0.67 5.91
C GLY A 164 0.22 -0.40 4.89
N PHE A 165 1.04 -1.45 4.89
CA PHE A 165 0.93 -2.58 3.97
C PHE A 165 0.77 -3.88 4.74
N GLY A 166 0.06 -4.82 4.13
CA GLY A 166 -0.03 -6.17 4.65
C GLY A 166 -0.60 -7.16 3.65
N VAL A 167 -1.04 -8.31 4.15
CA VAL A 167 -1.56 -9.40 3.33
C VAL A 167 -2.73 -10.09 4.01
N ASN A 168 -3.73 -10.46 3.20
CA ASN A 168 -4.78 -11.40 3.56
C ASN A 168 -4.68 -12.62 2.64
N ALA A 169 -5.51 -13.63 2.89
CA ALA A 169 -5.64 -14.75 1.97
C ALA A 169 -5.85 -14.24 0.54
N GLN A 170 -4.91 -14.59 -0.34
CA GLN A 170 -4.93 -14.27 -1.78
C GLN A 170 -4.99 -12.76 -2.10
N THR A 171 -4.65 -11.87 -1.15
CA THR A 171 -4.85 -10.43 -1.32
C THR A 171 -3.68 -9.62 -0.75
N LEU A 172 -3.12 -8.71 -1.56
CA LEU A 172 -2.22 -7.65 -1.08
C LEU A 172 -3.05 -6.51 -0.48
N ARG A 173 -2.64 -6.02 0.69
CA ARG A 173 -3.39 -5.00 1.43
C ARG A 173 -2.65 -3.66 1.44
N TYR A 174 -3.38 -2.63 1.07
CA TYR A 174 -3.05 -1.23 1.31
C TYR A 174 -4.10 -0.71 2.29
N GLN A 175 -3.70 -0.26 3.47
CA GLN A 175 -4.64 0.15 4.52
C GLN A 175 -4.53 1.64 4.80
N ILE A 176 -5.69 2.27 5.01
CA ILE A 176 -5.85 3.59 5.65
C ILE A 176 -6.69 3.43 6.91
N PRO A 177 -6.56 4.33 7.91
CA PRO A 177 -7.10 4.07 9.23
C PRO A 177 -8.61 4.38 9.34
N SER A 178 -9.18 5.21 8.45
CA SER A 178 -10.59 5.60 8.51
C SER A 178 -11.18 5.98 7.14
N LEU A 179 -12.50 6.18 7.11
CA LEU A 179 -13.23 6.65 5.92
C LEU A 179 -12.86 8.09 5.51
N ASN A 180 -12.29 8.88 6.42
CA ASN A 180 -11.85 10.25 6.17
C ASN A 180 -10.45 10.33 5.54
N ASN A 181 -9.76 9.19 5.42
CA ASN A 181 -8.47 9.11 4.76
C ASN A 181 -8.64 8.66 3.30
N SER A 182 -7.54 8.61 2.56
CA SER A 182 -7.55 8.16 1.17
C SER A 182 -6.24 7.51 0.80
N HIS A 183 -6.30 6.59 -0.17
CA HIS A 183 -5.13 6.17 -0.92
C HIS A 183 -4.92 7.20 -2.04
N VAL A 184 -3.75 7.82 -2.09
CA VAL A 184 -3.49 8.92 -3.04
C VAL A 184 -2.15 8.70 -3.71
N PHE A 185 -2.13 8.90 -5.03
CA PHE A 185 -0.94 8.81 -5.86
C PHE A 185 -0.50 10.23 -6.23
N TYR A 186 0.75 10.58 -5.92
CA TYR A 186 1.34 11.88 -6.18
C TYR A 186 2.52 11.78 -7.14
N ALA A 187 2.73 12.82 -7.94
CA ALA A 187 4.00 13.08 -8.61
C ALA A 187 4.55 14.43 -8.17
N GLY A 188 5.82 14.47 -7.79
CA GLY A 188 6.52 15.71 -7.46
C GLY A 188 6.62 16.61 -8.69
N THR A 189 6.20 17.87 -8.55
CA THR A 189 6.34 18.90 -9.59
C THR A 189 7.47 19.88 -9.25
N SER A 190 7.87 19.93 -7.99
CA SER A 190 9.07 20.62 -7.50
C SER A 190 9.53 19.98 -6.19
N THR A 191 10.54 20.56 -5.54
CA THR A 191 10.98 20.16 -4.20
C THR A 191 9.95 20.46 -3.09
N THR A 192 8.90 21.25 -3.39
CA THR A 192 7.89 21.70 -2.42
C THR A 192 6.46 21.41 -2.84
N ASN A 193 6.22 20.97 -4.09
CA ASN A 193 4.89 20.75 -4.63
C ASN A 193 4.76 19.34 -5.23
N SER A 194 3.54 18.83 -5.21
CA SER A 194 3.17 17.59 -5.87
C SER A 194 1.77 17.72 -6.48
N ASN A 195 1.56 17.06 -7.62
CA ASN A 195 0.25 16.91 -8.22
C ASN A 195 -0.37 15.60 -7.76
N GLU A 196 -1.64 15.66 -7.35
CA GLU A 196 -2.45 14.46 -7.15
C GLU A 196 -2.85 13.89 -8.52
N LEU A 197 -2.51 12.63 -8.76
CA LEU A 197 -2.78 11.93 -10.03
C LEU A 197 -4.08 11.12 -9.95
N MET A 198 -4.26 10.42 -8.84
CA MET A 198 -5.39 9.53 -8.59
C MET A 198 -5.64 9.44 -7.08
N ARG A 199 -6.91 9.29 -6.72
CA ARG A 199 -7.35 9.05 -5.36
C ARG A 199 -8.37 7.93 -5.28
N ILE A 200 -8.30 7.17 -4.20
CA ILE A 200 -9.38 6.31 -3.72
C ILE A 200 -9.73 6.77 -2.31
N THR A 201 -10.93 7.30 -2.11
CA THR A 201 -11.39 7.74 -0.78
C THR A 201 -11.64 6.54 0.13
N GLY A 202 -11.67 6.76 1.44
CA GLY A 202 -12.04 5.71 2.39
C GLY A 202 -13.49 5.21 2.20
N THR A 203 -14.35 5.97 1.53
CA THR A 203 -15.70 5.55 1.12
C THR A 203 -15.74 4.74 -0.19
N GLY A 204 -14.58 4.51 -0.81
CA GLY A 204 -14.42 3.71 -2.02
C GLY A 204 -14.72 4.45 -3.33
N ASN A 205 -14.74 5.78 -3.33
CA ASN A 205 -14.88 6.57 -4.55
C ASN A 205 -13.49 6.77 -5.19
N VAL A 206 -13.41 6.61 -6.50
CA VAL A 206 -12.16 6.75 -7.27
C VAL A 206 -12.20 8.05 -8.06
N GLY A 207 -11.18 8.90 -7.90
CA GLY A 207 -10.97 10.13 -8.64
C GLY A 207 -9.71 10.05 -9.50
N ILE A 208 -9.80 10.43 -10.78
CA ILE A 208 -8.66 10.62 -11.67
C ILE A 208 -8.70 12.06 -12.18
N GLY A 209 -7.76 12.89 -11.74
CA GLY A 209 -7.77 14.34 -11.98
C GLY A 209 -8.95 15.11 -11.36
N ALA A 210 -9.70 14.47 -10.47
CA ALA A 210 -10.92 14.98 -9.84
C ALA A 210 -10.98 14.60 -8.36
N PHE A 211 -11.65 15.41 -7.54
CA PHE A 211 -12.14 14.95 -6.23
C PHE A 211 -13.49 14.24 -6.44
N PRO A 212 -13.60 12.93 -6.19
CA PRO A 212 -14.72 12.17 -6.70
C PRO A 212 -16.01 12.33 -5.87
N GLY A 213 -17.03 12.96 -6.47
CA GLY A 213 -18.41 13.03 -5.97
C GLY A 213 -19.24 11.79 -6.30
N ALA A 214 -18.79 10.95 -7.22
CA ALA A 214 -19.39 9.67 -7.60
C ALA A 214 -18.42 8.49 -7.39
N LYS A 215 -18.88 7.25 -7.62
CA LYS A 215 -18.06 6.04 -7.43
C LYS A 215 -16.79 6.02 -8.28
N LEU A 216 -16.87 6.53 -9.49
CA LEU A 216 -15.73 6.81 -10.35
C LEU A 216 -15.97 8.17 -11.00
N GLU A 217 -15.03 9.09 -10.80
CA GLU A 217 -15.03 10.39 -11.44
C GLU A 217 -13.70 10.62 -12.14
N VAL A 218 -13.77 10.91 -13.43
CA VAL A 218 -12.61 11.25 -14.25
C VAL A 218 -12.82 12.67 -14.75
N ASN A 219 -11.95 13.60 -14.34
CA ASN A 219 -11.99 14.96 -14.88
C ASN A 219 -11.31 14.97 -16.24
N GLY A 220 -12.11 14.79 -17.29
CA GLY A 220 -11.64 14.64 -18.66
C GLY A 220 -12.56 13.73 -19.45
N PHE A 221 -11.99 13.00 -20.40
CA PHE A 221 -12.70 12.04 -21.24
C PHE A 221 -11.98 10.69 -21.14
N THR A 222 -12.76 9.62 -21.10
CA THR A 222 -12.22 8.27 -21.11
C THR A 222 -11.83 7.91 -22.54
N LYS A 223 -10.54 7.77 -22.82
CA LYS A 223 -10.06 7.23 -24.10
C LYS A 223 -10.06 5.70 -24.03
N LEU A 224 -11.07 5.06 -24.64
CA LEU A 224 -11.26 3.61 -24.64
C LEU A 224 -10.46 2.89 -25.76
N GLY A 225 -9.19 3.27 -25.96
CA GLY A 225 -8.30 2.72 -27.01
C GLY A 225 -7.64 3.79 -27.86
N SER A 226 -6.55 3.47 -28.58
CA SER A 226 -5.77 4.43 -29.39
C SER A 226 -6.61 5.14 -30.44
N ASP A 227 -7.53 4.40 -31.05
CA ASP A 227 -8.42 4.83 -32.12
C ASP A 227 -9.81 5.25 -31.62
N ALA A 228 -10.08 5.06 -30.33
CA ALA A 228 -11.32 5.49 -29.73
C ALA A 228 -11.36 7.02 -29.70
N PRO A 229 -12.38 7.66 -30.29
CA PRO A 229 -12.57 9.09 -30.16
C PRO A 229 -12.76 9.45 -28.68
N ALA A 230 -12.31 10.63 -28.28
CA ALA A 230 -12.65 11.19 -26.97
C ALA A 230 -14.15 11.50 -26.96
N ILE A 231 -14.96 10.63 -26.37
CA ILE A 231 -16.42 10.79 -26.34
C ILE A 231 -16.85 11.40 -25.02
N LYS A 232 -17.72 12.41 -25.10
CA LYS A 232 -18.50 12.93 -23.98
C LYS A 232 -20.00 12.81 -24.26
N GLN A 233 -20.77 12.83 -23.17
CA GLN A 233 -22.22 12.86 -23.20
C GLN A 233 -22.71 14.14 -22.53
N LYS A 234 -23.79 14.72 -23.06
CA LYS A 234 -24.45 15.89 -22.49
C LYS A 234 -25.95 15.63 -22.41
N LEU A 235 -26.51 15.82 -21.22
CA LEU A 235 -27.94 15.77 -20.97
C LEU A 235 -28.46 17.22 -20.90
N ILE A 236 -29.52 17.52 -21.65
CA ILE A 236 -30.28 18.77 -21.55
C ILE A 236 -31.68 18.43 -21.05
N THR A 237 -32.09 19.11 -19.99
CA THR A 237 -33.42 18.99 -19.36
C THR A 237 -33.92 20.39 -18.99
N GLY A 238 -35.13 20.48 -18.43
CA GLY A 238 -35.73 21.76 -18.01
C GLY A 238 -36.44 22.52 -19.14
N PHE A 239 -36.63 21.88 -20.29
CA PHE A 239 -37.43 22.41 -21.39
C PHE A 239 -38.69 21.57 -21.56
N ASN A 240 -39.78 22.23 -21.93
CA ASN A 240 -41.00 21.57 -22.37
C ASN A 240 -41.19 21.80 -23.87
N THR A 241 -41.94 20.92 -24.52
CA THR A 241 -42.46 21.14 -25.86
C THR A 241 -43.32 22.40 -25.91
N PRO A 242 -43.52 23.00 -27.09
CA PRO A 242 -44.39 24.17 -27.25
C PRO A 242 -45.83 23.91 -26.80
N SER A 243 -46.54 25.00 -26.54
CA SER A 243 -47.97 24.97 -26.13
C SER A 243 -48.93 24.91 -27.31
N SER A 244 -48.43 24.96 -28.54
CA SER A 244 -49.23 24.91 -29.77
C SER A 244 -48.58 23.98 -30.79
N GLU A 245 -49.41 23.29 -31.57
CA GLU A 245 -48.97 22.51 -32.72
C GLU A 245 -48.23 23.38 -33.74
N GLY A 246 -47.31 22.78 -34.50
CA GLY A 246 -46.49 23.49 -35.49
C GLY A 246 -45.36 24.36 -34.94
N ALA A 247 -45.35 24.65 -33.63
CA ALA A 247 -44.32 25.49 -33.04
C ALA A 247 -43.01 24.73 -32.78
N SER A 248 -41.91 25.50 -32.68
CA SER A 248 -40.58 25.00 -32.36
C SER A 248 -40.15 25.36 -30.93
N ARG A 249 -39.36 24.47 -30.31
CA ARG A 249 -38.64 24.71 -29.06
C ARG A 249 -37.13 24.64 -29.32
N LEU A 250 -36.43 25.73 -29.02
CA LEU A 250 -34.97 25.79 -29.11
C LEU A 250 -34.33 25.43 -27.76
N MET A 251 -33.40 24.48 -27.79
CA MET A 251 -32.65 24.01 -26.62
C MET A 251 -31.15 24.20 -26.86
N PRO A 252 -30.50 25.21 -26.24
CA PRO A 252 -29.09 25.48 -26.47
C PRO A 252 -28.19 24.30 -26.06
N HIS A 253 -27.34 23.82 -26.96
CA HIS A 253 -26.40 22.73 -26.65
C HIS A 253 -24.99 23.23 -26.34
N GLY A 254 -24.55 24.37 -26.89
CA GLY A 254 -23.22 24.93 -26.62
C GLY A 254 -22.05 24.01 -27.02
N LEU A 255 -22.22 23.25 -28.10
CA LEU A 255 -21.21 22.34 -28.65
C LEU A 255 -20.88 22.77 -30.09
N THR A 256 -19.74 22.35 -30.62
CA THR A 256 -19.46 22.51 -32.06
C THR A 256 -20.27 21.45 -32.85
N PRO A 257 -21.10 21.83 -33.84
CA PRO A 257 -21.99 20.88 -34.55
C PRO A 257 -21.27 19.70 -35.19
N SER A 258 -20.08 19.93 -35.77
CA SER A 258 -19.27 18.87 -36.41
C SER A 258 -18.75 17.82 -35.43
N LYS A 259 -18.81 18.08 -34.12
CA LYS A 259 -18.42 17.13 -33.08
C LYS A 259 -19.59 16.33 -32.54
N ILE A 260 -20.84 16.70 -32.84
CA ILE A 260 -22.03 15.96 -32.40
C ILE A 260 -22.13 14.67 -33.21
N LEU A 261 -22.08 13.54 -32.53
CA LEU A 261 -22.17 12.22 -33.16
C LEU A 261 -23.60 11.70 -33.18
N SER A 262 -24.35 11.93 -32.11
CA SER A 262 -25.75 11.51 -32.02
C SER A 262 -26.54 12.39 -31.07
N VAL A 263 -27.83 12.54 -31.37
CA VAL A 263 -28.82 13.22 -30.52
C VAL A 263 -30.01 12.29 -30.37
N ASN A 264 -30.38 12.00 -29.13
CA ASN A 264 -31.62 11.31 -28.79
C ASN A 264 -32.51 12.29 -28.04
N ILE A 265 -33.75 12.43 -28.49
CA ILE A 265 -34.73 13.31 -27.84
C ILE A 265 -35.93 12.47 -27.43
N PHE A 266 -36.35 12.61 -26.19
CA PHE A 266 -37.58 12.01 -25.70
C PHE A 266 -38.50 13.08 -25.13
N VAL A 267 -39.77 13.01 -25.50
CA VAL A 267 -40.84 13.81 -24.89
C VAL A 267 -41.65 12.91 -23.95
N GLU A 268 -41.81 13.34 -22.70
CA GLU A 268 -42.62 12.60 -21.73
C GLU A 268 -44.11 12.93 -21.92
N ALA A 269 -44.87 12.01 -22.49
CA ALA A 269 -46.30 12.19 -22.70
C ALA A 269 -47.12 11.09 -22.05
N VAL A 270 -48.33 11.46 -21.63
CA VAL A 270 -49.32 10.54 -21.07
C VAL A 270 -50.28 10.20 -22.19
N GLU A 271 -50.48 8.92 -22.47
CA GLU A 271 -51.51 8.50 -23.42
C GLU A 271 -52.91 8.78 -22.86
N SER A 272 -53.76 9.41 -23.67
CA SER A 272 -55.09 9.84 -23.27
C SER A 272 -56.04 8.69 -22.92
N PHE A 273 -55.75 7.46 -23.36
CA PHE A 273 -56.61 6.28 -23.14
C PHE A 273 -56.11 5.35 -22.03
N SER A 274 -54.79 5.14 -21.92
CA SER A 274 -54.19 4.22 -20.94
C SER A 274 -53.70 4.91 -19.67
N GLY A 275 -53.50 6.24 -19.69
CA GLY A 275 -52.91 6.99 -18.58
C GLY A 275 -51.42 6.68 -18.34
N LEU A 276 -50.80 5.86 -19.20
CA LEU A 276 -49.40 5.46 -19.08
C LEU A 276 -48.47 6.58 -19.57
N LEU A 277 -47.37 6.77 -18.86
CA LEU A 277 -46.29 7.69 -19.23
C LEU A 277 -45.37 7.01 -20.25
N TYR A 278 -45.29 7.59 -21.44
CA TYR A 278 -44.37 7.19 -22.50
C TYR A 278 -43.24 8.20 -22.65
N GLN A 279 -42.05 7.68 -22.94
CA GLN A 279 -40.97 8.46 -23.54
C GLN A 279 -41.10 8.34 -25.05
N THR A 280 -41.75 9.31 -25.65
CA THR A 280 -42.03 9.34 -27.08
C THR A 280 -40.78 9.80 -27.82
N PRO A 281 -40.20 8.99 -28.73
CA PRO A 281 -39.15 9.43 -29.62
C PRO A 281 -39.70 10.25 -30.81
N PRO A 282 -38.84 10.92 -31.60
CA PRO A 282 -39.29 11.63 -32.79
C PRO A 282 -39.96 10.67 -33.76
N ASN A 283 -40.97 11.15 -34.49
CA ASN A 283 -41.74 10.37 -35.47
C ASN A 283 -42.42 9.10 -34.92
N TYR A 284 -42.73 9.05 -33.62
CA TYR A 284 -43.49 7.92 -33.05
C TYR A 284 -44.94 7.91 -33.54
N VAL A 285 -45.32 6.83 -34.23
CA VAL A 285 -46.68 6.62 -34.79
C VAL A 285 -47.49 5.58 -34.02
N GLY A 286 -46.98 5.07 -32.88
CA GLY A 286 -47.66 4.04 -32.09
C GLY A 286 -48.90 4.55 -31.34
N SER A 287 -49.08 5.87 -31.24
CA SER A 287 -50.24 6.50 -30.63
C SER A 287 -50.49 7.86 -31.28
N ALA A 288 -51.75 8.29 -31.30
CA ALA A 288 -52.16 9.52 -31.96
C ALA A 288 -51.59 10.75 -31.23
N GLU A 289 -51.38 11.82 -31.98
CA GLU A 289 -51.03 13.14 -31.44
C GLU A 289 -49.66 13.22 -30.72
N MET A 290 -48.70 12.38 -31.10
CA MET A 290 -47.37 12.31 -30.48
C MET A 290 -46.20 12.63 -31.44
N LEU A 291 -46.48 13.10 -32.65
CA LEU A 291 -45.47 13.31 -33.67
C LEU A 291 -44.72 14.61 -33.45
N TYR A 292 -43.40 14.54 -33.53
CA TYR A 292 -42.52 15.70 -33.61
C TYR A 292 -41.26 15.32 -34.39
N SER A 293 -40.58 16.34 -34.89
CA SER A 293 -39.28 16.22 -35.54
C SER A 293 -38.24 17.05 -34.79
N TYR A 294 -36.97 16.87 -35.15
CA TYR A 294 -35.92 17.72 -34.63
C TYR A 294 -34.83 17.97 -35.66
N ALA A 295 -34.12 19.07 -35.46
CA ALA A 295 -32.92 19.41 -36.19
C ALA A 295 -31.81 19.85 -35.23
N VAL A 296 -30.56 19.55 -35.59
CA VAL A 296 -29.38 20.09 -34.90
C VAL A 296 -28.93 21.33 -35.65
N THR A 297 -29.15 22.49 -35.04
CA THR A 297 -28.70 23.79 -35.58
C THR A 297 -27.31 24.13 -35.02
N PRO A 298 -26.65 25.23 -35.45
CA PRO A 298 -25.34 25.59 -34.94
C PRO A 298 -25.24 25.79 -33.42
N THR A 299 -26.34 26.18 -32.78
CA THR A 299 -26.36 26.55 -31.35
C THR A 299 -27.42 25.80 -30.55
N ASN A 300 -28.43 25.24 -31.20
CA ASN A 300 -29.60 24.63 -30.55
C ASN A 300 -29.96 23.26 -31.13
N ILE A 301 -30.51 22.42 -30.28
CA ILE A 301 -31.41 21.35 -30.70
C ILE A 301 -32.79 21.98 -30.86
N GLU A 302 -33.29 22.02 -32.09
CA GLU A 302 -34.63 22.52 -32.41
C GLU A 302 -35.58 21.34 -32.47
N LEU A 303 -36.58 21.30 -31.59
CA LEU A 303 -37.69 20.36 -31.65
C LEU A 303 -38.89 21.07 -32.26
N THR A 304 -39.51 20.49 -33.29
CA THR A 304 -40.68 21.06 -33.97
C THR A 304 -41.85 20.10 -33.89
N LEU A 305 -42.96 20.58 -33.33
CA LEU A 305 -44.23 19.84 -33.33
C LEU A 305 -44.83 19.85 -34.74
N THR A 306 -45.50 18.77 -35.12
CA THR A 306 -46.28 18.76 -36.37
C THR A 306 -47.51 19.65 -36.22
N ASN A 307 -48.07 20.11 -37.35
CA ASN A 307 -49.18 21.07 -37.34
C ASN A 307 -50.54 20.49 -36.93
N THR A 308 -50.67 19.16 -36.86
CA THR A 308 -51.98 18.49 -36.71
C THR A 308 -51.90 17.14 -35.98
N THR A 309 -50.74 16.74 -35.48
CA THR A 309 -50.55 15.40 -34.89
C THR A 309 -49.63 15.45 -33.67
N SER A 310 -49.74 16.48 -32.85
CA SER A 310 -48.89 16.69 -31.66
C SER A 310 -49.67 17.07 -30.39
N GLY A 311 -51.00 17.05 -30.41
CA GLY A 311 -51.85 17.51 -29.32
C GLY A 311 -51.55 16.87 -27.95
N ASN A 312 -51.14 15.60 -27.90
CA ASN A 312 -50.86 14.87 -26.65
C ASN A 312 -49.48 15.17 -26.06
N ILE A 313 -48.60 15.77 -26.85
CA ILE A 313 -47.24 16.14 -26.46
C ILE A 313 -47.07 17.64 -26.28
N LEU A 314 -48.15 18.43 -26.13
CA LEU A 314 -48.07 19.87 -25.85
C LEU A 314 -47.62 20.17 -24.41
N SER A 315 -46.71 21.14 -24.24
CA SER A 315 -46.18 21.58 -22.94
C SER A 315 -45.61 20.45 -22.06
N LYS A 316 -45.12 19.38 -22.69
CA LYS A 316 -44.59 18.18 -22.04
C LYS A 316 -43.07 18.25 -21.85
N PRO A 317 -42.52 17.67 -20.77
CA PRO A 317 -41.07 17.68 -20.53
C PRO A 317 -40.27 17.03 -21.65
N ILE A 318 -39.11 17.62 -21.96
CA ILE A 318 -38.16 17.13 -22.94
C ILE A 318 -36.87 16.68 -22.22
N LYS A 319 -36.33 15.53 -22.65
CA LYS A 319 -34.98 15.08 -22.34
C LYS A 319 -34.19 14.93 -23.63
N VAL A 320 -33.08 15.66 -23.75
CA VAL A 320 -32.17 15.53 -24.90
C VAL A 320 -30.84 14.97 -24.42
N PHE A 321 -30.42 13.87 -25.04
CA PHE A 321 -29.14 13.22 -24.79
C PHE A 321 -28.25 13.32 -26.02
N ILE A 322 -27.10 13.98 -25.87
CA ILE A 322 -26.15 14.24 -26.95
C ILE A 322 -24.87 13.45 -26.68
N THR A 323 -24.41 12.68 -27.66
CA THR A 323 -23.06 12.09 -27.67
C THR A 323 -22.20 12.88 -28.64
N TYR A 324 -21.01 13.30 -28.22
CA TYR A 324 -20.13 14.16 -29.02
C TYR A 324 -18.65 13.86 -28.80
N MET A 325 -17.83 14.22 -29.79
CA MET A 325 -16.36 14.19 -29.69
C MET A 325 -15.85 15.43 -28.94
N GLU A 326 -14.82 15.28 -28.10
CA GLU A 326 -14.12 16.42 -27.51
C GLU A 326 -13.42 17.30 -28.55
#